data_AF-A0A7K7GG71-F1
#
_entry.id   AF-A0A7K7GG71-F1
#
_cell.length_a   1.000
_cell.length_b   1.000
_cell.length_c   1.000
_cell.angle_alpha   90.00
_cell.angle_beta   90.00
_cell.angle_gamma   90.00
#
_symmetry.space_group_name_H-M   'P 1'
#
loop_
_entity.id
_entity.type
_entity.pdbx_description
1 polymer ?
#
loop_
_entity_poly.entity_id
_entity_poly.type
_entity_poly.pdbx_seq_one_letter_code
_entity_poly.pdbx_strand_id
1 'polypeptide(L)'
;FIQMFRSAKKRDILQLLRRAPQETRPFLVEAAVATQSVASLAALSDFLDFSKEPKSLLETFLYAAAFSPRPSGELLLLILDKLDGKQLAPEIWETGIVAMGSLVGKLCQQKLCGLQQVVERGVETILRGLRDAEEEPKVVIYLLALGNARLPETITILLDHAEDGPTAVTAAATSALQRFPTALISSKVKQVMRRIFHQKRRSYDKTCRLAAAEILLDNHPSPMDVINILLATSEMETEMATFLLLKVQNSLS
;
A
#
# COMPACT_ATOMS: atom_id res chain seq x y z
N PHE A 1 1.06 28.54 -5.96
CA PHE A 1 0.96 27.59 -7.09
C PHE A 1 -0.34 26.81 -7.13
N ILE A 2 -0.74 26.06 -6.09
CA ILE A 2 -1.99 25.27 -6.10
C ILE A 2 -3.23 26.11 -6.49
N GLN A 3 -3.41 27.30 -5.91
CA GLN A 3 -4.53 28.18 -6.28
C GLN A 3 -4.48 28.66 -7.73
N MET A 4 -3.29 28.83 -8.31
CA MET A 4 -3.15 29.18 -9.73
C MET A 4 -3.55 28.00 -10.62
N PHE A 5 -3.11 26.78 -10.28
CA PHE A 5 -3.43 25.57 -11.03
C PHE A 5 -4.93 25.22 -10.96
N ARG A 6 -5.61 25.61 -9.88
CA ARG A 6 -7.04 25.35 -9.69
C ARG A 6 -7.92 26.05 -10.74
N SER A 7 -7.52 27.24 -11.20
CA SER A 7 -8.26 28.03 -12.20
C SER A 7 -7.61 28.06 -13.59
N ALA A 8 -6.38 27.55 -13.73
CA ALA A 8 -5.66 27.53 -15.00
C ALA A 8 -6.25 26.53 -16.00
N LYS A 9 -6.13 26.83 -17.30
CA LYS A 9 -6.53 25.94 -18.38
C LYS A 9 -5.48 24.87 -18.62
N LYS A 10 -5.90 23.70 -19.13
CA LYS A 10 -5.01 22.57 -19.48
C LYS A 10 -3.79 23.02 -20.29
N ARG A 11 -4.01 23.85 -21.32
CA ARG A 11 -2.97 24.35 -22.22
C ARG A 11 -1.87 25.11 -21.47
N ASP A 12 -2.26 25.99 -20.55
CA ASP A 12 -1.32 26.84 -19.82
C ASP A 12 -0.48 26.02 -18.84
N ILE A 13 -1.12 25.07 -18.15
CA ILE A 13 -0.43 24.12 -17.25
C ILE A 13 0.56 23.25 -18.03
N LEU A 14 0.14 22.69 -19.17
CA LEU A 14 0.99 21.86 -20.01
C LEU A 14 2.19 22.64 -20.57
N GLN A 15 1.96 23.89 -20.99
CA GLN A 15 3.03 24.76 -21.46
C GLN A 15 4.02 25.11 -20.36
N LEU A 16 3.54 25.35 -19.13
CA LEU A 16 4.37 25.58 -17.96
C LEU A 16 5.24 24.35 -17.65
N LEU A 17 4.65 23.15 -17.60
CA LEU A 17 5.37 21.90 -17.34
C LEU A 17 6.48 21.64 -18.38
N ARG A 18 6.20 21.85 -19.67
CA ARG A 18 7.17 21.63 -20.75
C ARG A 18 8.32 22.63 -20.76
N ARG A 19 8.04 23.90 -20.44
CA ARG A 19 9.03 24.99 -20.47
C ARG A 19 9.84 25.11 -19.18
N ALA A 20 9.35 24.54 -18.08
CA ALA A 20 10.06 24.61 -16.80
C ALA A 20 11.44 23.92 -16.88
N PRO A 21 12.45 24.50 -16.21
CA PRO A 21 13.74 23.85 -15.98
C PRO A 21 13.55 22.48 -15.33
N GLN A 22 14.45 21.53 -15.61
CA GLN A 22 14.30 20.14 -15.15
C GLN A 22 14.20 20.05 -13.62
N GLU A 23 14.92 20.92 -12.91
CA GLU A 23 14.97 21.00 -11.45
C GLU A 23 13.65 21.48 -10.85
N THR A 24 12.85 22.22 -11.62
CA THR A 24 11.56 22.78 -11.16
C THR A 24 10.37 21.89 -11.52
N ARG A 25 10.53 20.96 -12.48
CA ARG A 25 9.46 20.08 -12.93
C ARG A 25 8.86 19.21 -11.82
N PRO A 26 9.65 18.58 -10.92
CA PRO A 26 9.10 17.79 -9.81
C PRO A 26 8.07 18.56 -8.98
N PHE A 27 8.42 19.79 -8.57
CA PHE A 27 7.53 20.66 -7.79
C PHE A 27 6.23 21.01 -8.54
N LEU A 28 6.32 21.28 -9.85
CA LEU A 28 5.12 21.57 -10.66
C LEU A 28 4.22 20.35 -10.82
N VAL A 29 4.82 19.16 -10.94
CA VAL A 29 4.08 17.89 -10.96
C VAL A 29 3.36 17.66 -9.63
N GLU A 30 4.03 17.84 -8.50
CA GLU A 30 3.42 17.74 -7.18
C GLU A 30 2.28 18.73 -7.00
N ALA A 31 2.47 19.98 -7.41
CA ALA A 31 1.44 21.01 -7.34
C ALA A 31 0.22 20.67 -8.21
N ALA A 32 0.43 20.11 -9.41
CA ALA A 32 -0.65 19.66 -10.29
C ALA A 32 -1.42 18.49 -9.69
N VAL A 33 -0.72 17.49 -9.13
CA VAL A 33 -1.33 16.35 -8.44
C VAL A 33 -2.12 16.82 -7.23
N ALA A 34 -1.56 17.70 -6.39
CA ALA A 34 -2.24 18.23 -5.21
C ALA A 34 -3.48 19.06 -5.56
N THR A 35 -3.50 19.70 -6.73
CA THR A 35 -4.64 20.51 -7.20
C THR A 35 -5.85 19.65 -7.57
N GLN A 36 -5.62 18.48 -8.18
CA GLN A 36 -6.65 17.54 -8.63
C GLN A 36 -7.76 18.17 -9.50
N SER A 37 -7.48 19.27 -10.20
CA SER A 37 -8.42 19.82 -11.18
C SER A 37 -8.36 18.98 -12.46
N VAL A 38 -9.50 18.87 -13.15
CA VAL A 38 -9.60 18.18 -14.46
C VAL A 38 -8.51 18.69 -15.43
N ALA A 39 -8.28 20.01 -15.46
CA ALA A 39 -7.25 20.62 -16.29
C ALA A 39 -5.82 20.19 -15.90
N SER A 40 -5.54 20.09 -14.60
CA SER A 40 -4.23 19.68 -14.06
C SER A 40 -3.94 18.21 -14.38
N LEU A 41 -4.89 17.31 -14.10
CA LEU A 41 -4.74 15.88 -14.37
C LEU A 41 -4.64 15.59 -15.87
N ALA A 42 -5.44 16.28 -16.70
CA ALA A 42 -5.34 16.16 -18.15
C ALA A 42 -3.98 16.66 -18.67
N ALA A 43 -3.44 17.75 -18.12
CA ALA A 43 -2.12 18.25 -18.50
C ALA A 43 -1.01 17.28 -18.08
N LEU A 44 -1.10 16.69 -16.88
CA LEU A 44 -0.18 15.64 -16.43
C LEU A 44 -0.23 14.40 -17.31
N SER A 45 -1.42 13.98 -17.72
CA SER A 45 -1.58 12.85 -18.64
C SER A 45 -0.88 13.11 -19.98
N ASP A 46 -1.00 14.31 -20.54
CA ASP A 46 -0.30 14.69 -21.79
C ASP A 46 1.22 14.88 -21.61
N PHE A 47 1.67 15.24 -20.40
CA PHE A 47 3.05 15.58 -20.11
C PHE A 47 3.90 14.35 -19.76
N LEU A 48 3.39 13.47 -18.89
CA LEU A 48 4.15 12.35 -18.34
C LEU A 48 4.18 11.15 -19.30
N ASP A 49 5.26 11.00 -20.06
CA ASP A 49 5.53 9.79 -20.83
C ASP A 49 6.40 8.83 -20.00
N PHE A 50 5.78 7.79 -19.42
CA PHE A 50 6.47 6.84 -18.53
C PHE A 50 7.60 6.05 -19.22
N SER A 51 7.65 6.06 -20.55
CA SER A 51 8.72 5.42 -21.33
C SER A 51 9.89 6.35 -21.66
N LYS A 52 9.77 7.66 -21.39
CA LYS A 52 10.78 8.66 -21.78
C LYS A 52 11.20 9.60 -20.66
N GLU A 53 10.31 9.90 -19.73
CA GLU A 53 10.61 10.84 -18.66
C GLU A 53 11.63 10.23 -17.67
N PRO A 54 12.44 11.08 -17.01
CA PRO A 54 13.40 10.61 -16.02
C PRO A 54 12.72 9.86 -14.88
N LYS A 55 13.35 8.77 -14.42
CA LYS A 55 12.88 7.95 -13.30
C LYS A 55 12.48 8.79 -12.08
N SER A 56 13.31 9.76 -11.69
CA SER A 56 13.06 10.63 -10.54
C SER A 56 11.77 11.47 -10.67
N LEU A 57 11.43 11.92 -11.88
CA LEU A 57 10.21 12.69 -12.13
C LEU A 57 8.97 11.79 -12.05
N LEU A 58 9.07 10.57 -12.59
CA LEU A 58 8.00 9.56 -12.52
C LEU A 58 7.75 9.12 -11.07
N GLU A 59 8.81 8.88 -10.30
CA GLU A 59 8.71 8.58 -8.87
C GLU A 59 8.06 9.74 -8.11
N THR A 60 8.46 10.98 -8.38
CA THR A 60 7.83 12.17 -7.78
C THR A 60 6.32 12.18 -8.04
N PHE A 61 5.90 11.95 -9.29
CA PHE A 61 4.48 11.86 -9.63
C PHE A 61 3.76 10.75 -8.84
N LEU A 62 4.32 9.54 -8.83
CA LEU A 62 3.72 8.38 -8.19
C LEU A 62 3.62 8.54 -6.67
N TYR A 63 4.65 9.07 -6.02
CA TYR A 63 4.61 9.39 -4.58
C TYR A 63 3.60 10.49 -4.27
N ALA A 64 3.57 11.58 -5.04
CA ALA A 64 2.58 12.64 -4.87
C ALA A 64 1.15 12.09 -5.00
N ALA A 65 0.91 11.18 -5.94
CA ALA A 65 -0.37 10.53 -6.10
C ALA A 65 -0.70 9.61 -4.93
N ALA A 66 0.24 8.72 -4.54
CA ALA A 66 0.08 7.79 -3.42
C ALA A 66 -0.24 8.51 -2.11
N PHE A 67 0.38 9.68 -1.87
CA PHE A 67 0.19 10.49 -0.67
C PHE A 67 -0.95 11.51 -0.75
N SER A 68 -1.63 11.64 -1.90
CA SER A 68 -2.79 12.53 -2.04
C SER A 68 -3.85 12.24 -0.97
N PRO A 69 -4.26 13.21 -0.13
CA PRO A 69 -5.11 12.94 1.03
C PRO A 69 -6.57 12.63 0.64
N ARG A 70 -7.05 13.19 -0.47
CA ARG A 70 -8.39 12.97 -1.00
C ARG A 70 -8.30 12.81 -2.53
N PRO A 71 -7.83 11.67 -3.04
CA PRO A 71 -7.66 11.47 -4.47
C PRO A 71 -9.01 11.42 -5.20
N SER A 72 -9.00 11.73 -6.49
CA SER A 72 -10.13 11.59 -7.41
C SER A 72 -10.03 10.33 -8.26
N GLY A 73 -11.16 9.90 -8.85
CA GLY A 73 -11.19 8.77 -9.78
C GLY A 73 -10.35 9.02 -11.04
N GLU A 74 -10.25 10.27 -11.51
CA GLU A 74 -9.43 10.66 -12.65
C GLU A 74 -7.93 10.51 -12.37
N LEU A 75 -7.48 10.75 -11.12
CA LEU A 75 -6.09 10.50 -10.75
C LEU A 75 -5.77 8.99 -10.76
N LEU A 76 -6.70 8.17 -10.28
CA LEU A 76 -6.57 6.70 -10.38
C LEU A 76 -6.56 6.24 -11.84
N LEU A 77 -7.46 6.77 -12.67
CA LEU A 77 -7.52 6.46 -14.11
C LEU A 77 -6.19 6.78 -14.79
N LEU A 78 -5.62 7.96 -14.50
CA LEU A 78 -4.34 8.37 -15.05
C LEU A 78 -3.24 7.35 -14.70
N ILE A 79 -3.15 6.90 -13.43
CA ILE A 79 -2.18 5.86 -13.06
C ILE A 79 -2.44 4.56 -13.82
N LEU A 80 -3.69 4.09 -13.86
CA LEU A 80 -4.04 2.86 -14.58
C LEU A 80 -3.58 2.92 -16.03
N ASP A 81 -3.89 4.02 -16.74
CA ASP A 81 -3.54 4.19 -18.15
C ASP A 81 -2.02 4.39 -18.37
N LYS A 82 -1.28 4.83 -17.36
CA LYS A 82 0.19 4.93 -17.42
C LYS A 82 0.87 3.59 -17.18
N LEU A 83 0.25 2.69 -16.43
CA LEU A 83 0.78 1.35 -16.15
C LEU A 83 0.33 0.31 -17.19
N ASP A 84 -0.80 0.53 -17.86
CA ASP A 84 -1.40 -0.43 -18.78
C ASP A 84 -0.53 -0.70 -20.02
N GLY A 85 -0.29 -1.98 -20.31
CA GLY A 85 0.33 -2.48 -21.55
C GLY A 85 1.76 -2.00 -21.86
N LYS A 86 2.46 -1.35 -20.92
CA LYS A 86 3.78 -0.75 -21.17
C LYS A 86 4.90 -1.52 -20.52
N GLN A 87 6.01 -1.66 -21.25
CA GLN A 87 7.27 -2.10 -20.68
C GLN A 87 7.90 -0.92 -19.94
N LEU A 88 7.75 -0.91 -18.62
CA LEU A 88 8.28 0.11 -17.72
C LEU A 88 9.56 -0.39 -17.06
N ALA A 89 10.38 0.54 -16.57
CA ALA A 89 11.44 0.19 -15.64
C ALA A 89 10.82 -0.52 -14.41
N PRO A 90 11.38 -1.65 -13.93
CA PRO A 90 10.78 -2.43 -12.85
C PRO A 90 10.38 -1.59 -11.64
N GLU A 91 11.25 -0.70 -11.17
CA GLU A 91 10.99 0.06 -9.95
C GLU A 91 9.87 1.11 -10.13
N ILE A 92 9.68 1.63 -11.36
CA ILE A 92 8.55 2.52 -11.69
C ILE A 92 7.24 1.74 -11.70
N TRP A 93 7.25 0.54 -12.27
CA TRP A 93 6.08 -0.33 -12.24
C TRP A 93 5.71 -0.70 -10.80
N GLU A 94 6.69 -1.12 -10.00
CA GLU A 94 6.51 -1.48 -8.59
C GLU A 94 5.91 -0.32 -7.79
N THR A 95 6.51 0.87 -7.88
CA THR A 95 6.01 2.08 -7.22
C THR A 95 4.60 2.41 -7.69
N GLY A 96 4.31 2.22 -8.98
CA GLY A 96 3.01 2.46 -9.57
C GLY A 96 1.91 1.55 -9.02
N ILE A 97 2.19 0.24 -8.89
CA ILE A 97 1.26 -0.74 -8.32
C ILE A 97 0.98 -0.41 -6.84
N VAL A 98 2.01 -0.08 -6.07
CA VAL A 98 1.86 0.30 -4.65
C VAL A 98 1.08 1.62 -4.50
N ALA A 99 1.31 2.60 -5.37
CA ALA A 99 0.57 3.86 -5.42
C ALA A 99 -0.91 3.63 -5.78
N MET A 100 -1.19 2.74 -6.73
CA MET A 100 -2.55 2.34 -7.11
C MET A 100 -3.31 1.77 -5.90
N GLY A 101 -2.69 0.89 -5.11
CA GLY A 101 -3.28 0.37 -3.87
C GLY A 101 -3.65 1.48 -2.88
N SER A 102 -2.79 2.49 -2.72
CA SER A 102 -3.07 3.65 -1.86
C SER A 102 -4.25 4.48 -2.35
N LEU A 103 -4.35 4.71 -3.66
CA LEU A 103 -5.47 5.44 -4.26
C LEU A 103 -6.79 4.68 -4.09
N VAL A 104 -6.81 3.39 -4.42
CA VAL A 104 -7.97 2.50 -4.25
C VAL A 104 -8.45 2.54 -2.80
N GLY A 105 -7.56 2.34 -1.82
CA GLY A 105 -7.94 2.35 -0.42
C GLY A 105 -8.56 3.68 0.03
N LYS A 106 -7.98 4.81 -0.40
CA LYS A 106 -8.52 6.14 -0.08
C LYS A 106 -9.84 6.44 -0.76
N LEU A 107 -10.05 5.97 -2.00
CA LEU A 107 -11.33 6.12 -2.70
C LEU A 107 -12.41 5.27 -2.05
N CYS A 108 -12.08 4.04 -1.63
CA CYS A 108 -13.02 3.18 -0.90
C CYS A 108 -13.36 3.75 0.49
N GLN A 109 -12.41 4.36 1.20
CA GLN A 109 -12.67 5.11 2.44
C GLN A 109 -13.58 6.32 2.25
N GLN A 110 -13.54 6.94 1.06
CA GLN A 110 -14.47 7.98 0.65
C GLN A 110 -15.83 7.44 0.19
N LYS A 111 -16.11 6.15 0.41
CA LYS A 111 -17.34 5.43 0.02
C LYS A 111 -17.55 5.37 -1.51
N LEU A 112 -16.48 5.42 -2.30
CA LEU A 112 -16.54 5.31 -3.76
C LEU A 112 -16.29 3.89 -4.30
N CYS A 113 -15.95 2.94 -3.41
CA CYS A 113 -15.88 1.51 -3.73
C CYS A 113 -17.26 1.03 -4.21
N GLY A 114 -17.32 0.30 -5.33
CA GLY A 114 -18.58 -0.20 -5.89
C GLY A 114 -19.49 0.85 -6.54
N LEU A 115 -19.13 2.15 -6.46
CA LEU A 115 -19.88 3.25 -7.07
C LEU A 115 -19.20 3.78 -8.33
N GLN A 116 -17.87 3.68 -8.38
CA GLN A 116 -17.07 4.14 -9.51
C GLN A 116 -16.37 2.96 -10.18
N GLN A 117 -16.68 2.73 -11.45
CA GLN A 117 -16.07 1.66 -12.26
C GLN A 117 -14.54 1.74 -12.30
N VAL A 118 -13.96 2.95 -12.24
CA VAL A 118 -12.50 3.13 -12.19
C VAL A 118 -11.88 2.54 -10.91
N VAL A 119 -12.59 2.62 -9.77
CA VAL A 119 -12.12 2.04 -8.51
C VAL A 119 -12.16 0.51 -8.60
N GLU A 120 -13.25 -0.05 -9.12
CA GLU A 120 -13.38 -1.49 -9.36
C GLU A 120 -12.30 -2.01 -10.32
N ARG A 121 -12.04 -1.31 -11.43
CA ARG A 121 -10.92 -1.61 -12.35
C ARG A 121 -9.58 -1.63 -11.62
N GLY A 122 -9.35 -0.71 -10.69
CA GLY A 122 -8.14 -0.68 -9.86
C GLY A 122 -8.01 -1.91 -8.96
N VAL A 123 -9.09 -2.28 -8.27
CA VAL A 123 -9.14 -3.50 -7.43
C VAL A 123 -8.87 -4.74 -8.28
N GLU A 124 -9.57 -4.87 -9.40
CA GLU A 124 -9.42 -6.01 -10.30
C GLU A 124 -8.00 -6.10 -10.86
N THR A 125 -7.38 -4.97 -11.20
CA THR A 125 -6.00 -4.92 -11.71
C THR A 125 -5.01 -5.47 -10.68
N ILE A 126 -5.15 -5.10 -9.40
CA ILE A 126 -4.28 -5.59 -8.32
C ILE A 126 -4.54 -7.09 -8.08
N LEU A 127 -5.80 -7.52 -8.01
CA LEU A 127 -6.15 -8.92 -7.74
C LEU A 127 -5.75 -9.86 -8.89
N ARG A 128 -5.99 -9.46 -10.13
CA ARG A 128 -5.54 -10.22 -11.31
C ARG A 128 -4.03 -10.30 -11.35
N GLY A 129 -3.35 -9.17 -11.14
CA GLY A 129 -1.91 -9.12 -11.07
C GLY A 129 -1.31 -10.06 -10.01
N LEU A 130 -1.91 -10.11 -8.81
CA LEU A 130 -1.50 -11.05 -7.76
C LEU A 130 -1.66 -12.52 -8.19
N ARG A 131 -2.78 -12.85 -8.86
CA ARG A 131 -3.03 -14.22 -9.34
C ARG A 131 -2.07 -14.64 -10.45
N ASP A 132 -1.72 -13.71 -11.32
CA ASP A 132 -0.88 -13.97 -12.50
C ASP A 132 0.63 -13.85 -12.17
N ALA A 133 1.00 -13.40 -10.97
CA ALA A 133 2.37 -13.25 -10.54
C ALA A 133 3.02 -14.59 -10.18
N GLU A 134 3.97 -15.04 -11.02
CA GLU A 134 4.74 -16.27 -10.78
C GLU A 134 5.99 -16.03 -9.92
N GLU A 135 6.56 -14.82 -9.98
CA GLU A 135 7.81 -14.47 -9.29
C GLU A 135 7.54 -13.89 -7.90
N GLU A 136 8.27 -14.37 -6.90
CA GLU A 136 8.13 -13.93 -5.50
C GLU A 136 8.17 -12.39 -5.32
N PRO A 137 9.10 -11.64 -5.96
CA PRO A 137 9.11 -10.18 -5.85
C PRO A 137 7.83 -9.51 -6.36
N LYS A 138 7.25 -10.02 -7.46
CA LYS A 138 5.99 -9.48 -8.00
C LYS A 138 4.82 -9.75 -7.06
N VAL A 139 4.75 -10.95 -6.48
CA VAL A 139 3.74 -11.30 -5.47
C VAL A 139 3.82 -10.34 -4.28
N VAL A 140 5.03 -10.07 -3.78
CA VAL A 140 5.26 -9.11 -2.67
C VAL A 140 4.69 -7.73 -3.00
N ILE A 141 4.95 -7.21 -4.21
CA ILE A 141 4.47 -5.88 -4.63
C ILE A 141 2.94 -5.80 -4.64
N TYR A 142 2.26 -6.84 -5.14
CA TYR A 142 0.80 -6.89 -5.11
C TYR A 142 0.25 -7.00 -3.69
N LEU A 143 0.89 -7.77 -2.81
CA LEU A 143 0.51 -7.84 -1.39
C LEU A 143 0.66 -6.48 -0.69
N LEU A 144 1.73 -5.74 -0.99
CA LEU A 144 1.90 -4.37 -0.49
C LEU A 144 0.80 -3.43 -1.00
N ALA A 145 0.41 -3.56 -2.27
CA ALA A 145 -0.71 -2.79 -2.83
C ALA A 145 -2.05 -3.14 -2.15
N LEU A 146 -2.32 -4.43 -1.89
CA LEU A 146 -3.49 -4.86 -1.12
C LEU A 146 -3.47 -4.34 0.32
N GLY A 147 -2.30 -4.35 0.97
CA GLY A 147 -2.09 -3.76 2.29
C GLY A 147 -2.31 -2.25 2.34
N ASN A 148 -2.07 -1.52 1.25
CA ASN A 148 -2.44 -0.11 1.13
C ASN A 148 -3.94 0.08 0.87
N ALA A 149 -4.54 -0.79 0.07
CA ALA A 149 -5.96 -0.74 -0.27
C ALA A 149 -6.86 -1.08 0.94
N ARG A 150 -6.45 -2.02 1.80
CA ARG A 150 -7.13 -2.42 3.05
C ARG A 150 -8.60 -2.79 2.86
N LEU A 151 -8.87 -3.56 1.81
CA LEU A 151 -10.22 -4.00 1.46
C LEU A 151 -10.60 -5.24 2.28
N PRO A 152 -11.73 -5.26 3.00
CA PRO A 152 -12.15 -6.40 3.82
C PRO A 152 -12.15 -7.75 3.07
N GLU A 153 -12.58 -7.73 1.82
CA GLU A 153 -12.68 -8.90 0.95
C GLU A 153 -11.32 -9.54 0.60
N THR A 154 -10.20 -8.84 0.84
CA THR A 154 -8.85 -9.35 0.55
C THR A 154 -8.20 -10.02 1.75
N ILE A 155 -8.82 -9.96 2.94
CA ILE A 155 -8.26 -10.55 4.17
C ILE A 155 -7.99 -12.04 4.02
N THR A 156 -8.91 -12.80 3.41
CA THR A 156 -8.72 -14.24 3.22
C THR A 156 -7.47 -14.52 2.37
N ILE A 157 -7.30 -13.78 1.28
CA ILE A 157 -6.14 -13.89 0.38
C ILE A 157 -4.84 -13.59 1.15
N LEU A 158 -4.83 -12.52 1.95
CA LEU A 158 -3.68 -12.16 2.77
C LEU A 158 -3.36 -13.24 3.83
N LEU A 159 -4.37 -13.86 4.44
CA LEU A 159 -4.14 -14.94 5.41
C LEU A 159 -3.52 -16.17 4.76
N ASP A 160 -3.96 -16.54 3.55
CA ASP A 160 -3.41 -17.68 2.82
C ASP A 160 -1.92 -17.44 2.50
N HIS A 161 -1.56 -16.25 2.02
CA HIS A 161 -0.16 -15.88 1.78
C HIS A 161 0.69 -15.76 3.05
N ALA A 162 0.10 -15.27 4.16
CA ALA A 162 0.80 -15.15 5.44
C ALA A 162 1.07 -16.52 6.08
N GLU A 163 0.19 -17.49 5.89
CA GLU A 163 0.33 -18.81 6.50
C GLU A 163 1.24 -19.72 5.66
N ASP A 164 1.04 -19.76 4.35
CA ASP A 164 1.63 -20.81 3.49
C ASP A 164 2.67 -20.27 2.49
N GLY A 165 2.82 -18.95 2.33
CA GLY A 165 3.73 -18.35 1.36
C GLY A 165 5.23 -18.52 1.68
N PRO A 166 6.14 -18.28 0.72
CA PRO A 166 7.58 -18.13 1.00
C PRO A 166 7.88 -17.02 2.03
N THR A 167 9.12 -16.93 2.50
CA THR A 167 9.47 -16.01 3.60
C THR A 167 9.13 -14.55 3.31
N ALA A 168 9.49 -14.00 2.14
CA ALA A 168 9.20 -12.59 1.86
C ALA A 168 7.71 -12.34 1.62
N VAL A 169 7.02 -13.29 0.99
CA VAL A 169 5.56 -13.28 0.79
C VAL A 169 4.81 -13.31 2.13
N THR A 170 5.25 -14.16 3.06
CA THR A 170 4.70 -14.25 4.41
C THR A 170 4.87 -12.93 5.16
N ALA A 171 6.06 -12.32 5.07
CA ALA A 171 6.35 -11.02 5.68
C ALA A 171 5.46 -9.92 5.10
N ALA A 172 5.35 -9.86 3.77
CA ALA A 172 4.53 -8.86 3.08
C ALA A 172 3.05 -9.00 3.43
N ALA A 173 2.51 -10.22 3.42
CA ALA A 173 1.11 -10.47 3.77
C ALA A 173 0.80 -10.18 5.24
N THR A 174 1.71 -10.53 6.16
CA THR A 174 1.56 -10.22 7.59
C THR A 174 1.62 -8.71 7.83
N SER A 175 2.55 -8.00 7.20
CA SER A 175 2.63 -6.53 7.26
C SER A 175 1.40 -5.86 6.64
N ALA A 176 0.84 -6.41 5.56
CA ALA A 176 -0.40 -5.93 4.98
C ALA A 176 -1.57 -6.05 5.98
N LEU A 177 -1.71 -7.20 6.66
CA LEU A 177 -2.73 -7.42 7.69
C LEU A 177 -2.60 -6.46 8.88
N GLN A 178 -1.37 -6.08 9.26
CA GLN A 178 -1.11 -5.13 10.34
C GLN A 178 -1.71 -3.73 10.07
N ARG A 179 -1.95 -3.37 8.80
CA ARG A 179 -2.49 -2.06 8.41
C ARG A 179 -4.01 -1.98 8.50
N PHE A 180 -4.70 -3.12 8.69
CA PHE A 180 -6.15 -3.15 8.75
C PHE A 180 -6.67 -2.55 10.07
N PRO A 181 -7.81 -1.85 10.05
CA PRO A 181 -8.43 -1.36 11.26
C PRO A 181 -8.87 -2.51 12.17
N THR A 182 -8.86 -2.29 13.48
CA THR A 182 -9.20 -3.30 14.49
C THR A 182 -10.55 -3.97 14.28
N ALA A 183 -11.54 -3.24 13.74
CA ALA A 183 -12.86 -3.78 13.42
C ALA A 183 -12.82 -4.95 12.39
N LEU A 184 -11.76 -5.03 11.59
CA LEU A 184 -11.57 -6.08 10.58
C LEU A 184 -10.63 -7.21 11.04
N ILE A 185 -9.98 -7.06 12.21
CA ILE A 185 -9.11 -8.09 12.79
C ILE A 185 -9.96 -9.12 13.54
N SER A 186 -10.51 -10.08 12.78
CA SER A 186 -11.40 -11.11 13.28
C SER A 186 -10.70 -12.18 14.13
N SER A 187 -11.48 -13.04 14.78
CA SER A 187 -10.96 -14.23 15.49
C SER A 187 -10.15 -15.14 14.57
N LYS A 188 -10.52 -15.24 13.29
CA LYS A 188 -9.79 -16.01 12.27
C LYS A 188 -8.40 -15.42 12.01
N VAL A 189 -8.30 -14.10 11.86
CA VAL A 189 -7.01 -13.40 11.70
C VAL A 189 -6.12 -13.69 12.91
N LYS A 190 -6.63 -13.47 14.13
CA LYS A 190 -5.90 -13.76 15.38
C LYS A 190 -5.46 -15.22 15.47
N GLN A 191 -6.29 -16.16 15.02
CA GLN A 191 -5.94 -17.58 15.03
C GLN A 191 -4.73 -17.88 14.14
N VAL A 192 -4.65 -17.28 12.95
CA VAL A 192 -3.49 -17.40 12.06
C VAL A 192 -2.26 -16.74 12.69
N MET A 193 -2.40 -15.52 13.22
CA MET A 193 -1.29 -14.80 13.86
C MET A 193 -0.69 -15.57 15.05
N ARG A 194 -1.52 -16.24 15.87
CA ARG A 194 -1.03 -17.14 16.93
C ARG A 194 -0.19 -18.29 16.37
N ARG A 195 -0.61 -18.89 15.25
CA ARG A 195 0.14 -19.99 14.63
C ARG A 195 1.47 -19.52 14.05
N ILE A 196 1.51 -18.32 13.47
CA ILE A 196 2.73 -17.68 12.97
C ILE A 196 3.68 -17.37 14.15
N PHE A 197 3.19 -16.64 15.15
CA PHE A 197 4.00 -16.21 16.30
C PHE A 197 4.62 -17.40 17.06
N HIS A 198 3.83 -18.44 17.32
CA HIS A 198 4.28 -19.65 18.02
C HIS A 198 4.85 -20.74 17.09
N GLN A 199 5.06 -20.43 15.81
CA GLN A 199 5.67 -21.35 14.82
C GLN A 199 5.02 -22.74 14.79
N LYS A 200 3.69 -22.82 14.96
CA LYS A 200 2.96 -24.10 15.15
C LYS A 200 2.91 -24.99 13.92
N ARG A 201 3.11 -24.43 12.73
CA ARG A 201 3.08 -25.17 11.45
C ARG A 201 4.46 -25.34 10.83
N ARG A 202 5.29 -24.30 10.92
CA ARG A 202 6.63 -24.23 10.34
C ARG A 202 7.42 -23.13 11.03
N SER A 203 8.71 -23.03 10.68
CA SER A 203 9.51 -21.89 11.09
C SER A 203 9.10 -20.63 10.34
N TYR A 204 9.06 -19.49 11.02
CA TYR A 204 8.76 -18.19 10.45
C TYR A 204 9.89 -17.23 10.80
N ASP A 205 10.16 -16.27 9.90
CA ASP A 205 11.13 -15.23 10.16
C ASP A 205 10.76 -14.40 11.41
N LYS A 206 11.78 -13.89 12.08
CA LYS A 206 11.64 -13.10 13.32
C LYS A 206 10.75 -11.87 13.12
N THR A 207 10.92 -11.16 12.01
CA THR A 207 10.11 -9.96 11.71
C THR A 207 8.64 -10.32 11.51
N CYS A 208 8.35 -11.47 10.89
CA CYS A 208 6.99 -11.98 10.74
C CYS A 208 6.36 -12.34 12.09
N ARG A 209 7.12 -13.02 12.96
CA ARG A 209 6.65 -13.35 14.32
C ARG A 209 6.36 -12.09 15.13
N LEU A 210 7.23 -11.08 15.03
CA LEU A 210 7.03 -9.79 15.71
C LEU A 210 5.75 -9.11 15.22
N ALA A 211 5.57 -8.98 13.90
CA ALA A 211 4.37 -8.38 13.33
C ALA A 211 3.09 -9.15 13.72
N ALA A 212 3.13 -10.48 13.78
CA ALA A 212 2.02 -11.29 14.24
C ALA A 212 1.68 -11.03 15.72
N ALA A 213 2.68 -10.89 16.59
CA ALA A 213 2.49 -10.52 17.99
C ALA A 213 1.89 -9.12 18.13
N GLU A 214 2.37 -8.15 17.34
CA GLU A 214 1.81 -6.80 17.32
C GLU A 214 0.33 -6.80 16.91
N ILE A 215 -0.04 -7.56 15.86
CA ILE A 215 -1.44 -7.70 15.46
C ILE A 215 -2.28 -8.28 16.61
N LEU A 216 -1.76 -9.23 17.39
CA LEU A 216 -2.48 -9.80 18.54
C LEU A 216 -2.67 -8.77 19.66
N LEU A 217 -1.62 -8.02 20.00
CA LEU A 217 -1.60 -7.05 21.09
C LEU A 217 -2.40 -5.77 20.76
N ASP A 218 -2.35 -5.29 19.52
CA ASP A 218 -2.97 -4.03 19.13
C ASP A 218 -4.50 -4.15 18.91
N ASN A 219 -5.03 -5.38 18.91
CA ASN A 219 -6.40 -5.63 18.46
C ASN A 219 -7.26 -6.35 19.50
N HIS A 220 -7.37 -5.83 20.72
CA HIS A 220 -8.12 -6.45 21.83
C HIS A 220 -7.60 -7.87 22.16
N PRO A 221 -6.39 -7.99 22.73
CA PRO A 221 -5.81 -9.27 23.07
C PRO A 221 -6.64 -9.97 24.14
N SER A 222 -6.76 -11.30 24.05
CA SER A 222 -7.26 -12.07 25.18
C SER A 222 -6.20 -12.15 26.28
N PRO A 223 -6.56 -12.39 27.55
CA PRO A 223 -5.58 -12.63 28.60
C PRO A 223 -4.58 -13.74 28.23
N MET A 224 -5.06 -14.76 27.53
CA MET A 224 -4.22 -15.87 27.06
C MET A 224 -3.24 -15.45 25.95
N ASP A 225 -3.60 -14.49 25.09
CA ASP A 225 -2.66 -13.93 24.11
C ASP A 225 -1.50 -13.24 24.81
N VAL A 226 -1.81 -12.41 25.82
CA VAL A 226 -0.79 -11.69 26.61
C VAL A 226 0.11 -12.68 27.36
N ILE A 227 -0.47 -13.66 28.06
CA ILE A 227 0.28 -14.69 28.80
C ILE A 227 1.21 -15.46 27.86
N ASN A 228 0.69 -15.97 26.74
CA ASN A 228 1.48 -16.77 25.81
C ASN A 228 2.61 -15.95 25.14
N ILE A 229 2.38 -14.66 24.87
CA ILE A 229 3.42 -13.77 24.35
C ILE A 229 4.50 -13.53 25.41
N LEU A 230 4.13 -13.24 26.66
CA LEU A 230 5.08 -13.04 27.75
C LEU A 230 5.91 -14.30 28.01
N LEU A 231 5.29 -15.48 28.03
CA LEU A 231 6.01 -16.75 28.18
C LEU A 231 7.00 -16.99 27.04
N ALA A 232 6.64 -16.63 25.80
CA ALA A 232 7.56 -16.78 24.68
C ALA A 232 8.79 -15.88 24.80
N THR A 233 8.72 -14.72 25.49
CA THR A 233 9.85 -13.79 25.58
C THR A 233 11.08 -14.38 26.27
N SER A 234 10.93 -15.38 27.15
CA SER A 234 12.07 -16.04 27.80
C SER A 234 12.91 -16.89 26.84
N GLU A 235 12.35 -17.27 25.69
CA GLU A 235 12.99 -18.10 24.67
C GLU A 235 13.35 -17.28 23.41
N MET A 236 13.17 -15.96 23.45
CA MET A 236 13.42 -15.05 22.33
C MET A 236 14.73 -14.28 22.51
N GLU A 237 15.24 -13.74 21.40
CA GLU A 237 16.38 -12.84 21.45
C GLU A 237 16.06 -11.55 22.21
N THR A 238 17.07 -11.01 22.88
CA THR A 238 16.95 -9.89 23.83
C THR A 238 16.19 -8.69 23.25
N GLU A 239 16.46 -8.31 22.00
CA GLU A 239 15.83 -7.17 21.36
C GLU A 239 14.32 -7.38 21.16
N MET A 240 13.92 -8.55 20.62
CA MET A 240 12.51 -8.88 20.41
C MET A 240 11.76 -9.02 21.73
N ALA A 241 12.38 -9.68 22.72
CA ALA A 241 11.82 -9.83 24.05
C ALA A 241 11.57 -8.47 24.70
N THR A 242 12.57 -7.56 24.66
CA THR A 242 12.46 -6.20 25.20
C THR A 242 11.35 -5.42 24.52
N PHE A 243 11.27 -5.47 23.18
CA PHE A 243 10.20 -4.80 22.44
C PHE A 243 8.81 -5.29 22.85
N LEU A 244 8.60 -6.60 22.92
CA LEU A 244 7.30 -7.18 23.28
C LEU A 244 6.90 -6.86 24.72
N LEU A 245 7.86 -6.88 25.65
CA LEU A 245 7.63 -6.49 27.05
C LEU A 245 7.17 -5.03 27.16
N LEU A 246 7.86 -4.11 26.49
CA LEU A 246 7.47 -2.70 26.46
C LEU A 246 6.09 -2.50 25.83
N LYS A 247 5.78 -3.25 24.76
CA LYS A 247 4.48 -3.18 24.09
C LYS A 247 3.34 -3.63 25.01
N VAL A 248 3.51 -4.76 25.72
CA VAL A 248 2.53 -5.23 26.72
C VAL A 248 2.35 -4.21 27.84
N GLN A 249 3.44 -3.62 28.36
CA GLN A 249 3.36 -2.58 29.39
C GLN A 249 2.55 -1.37 28.93
N ASN A 250 2.81 -0.89 27.71
CA ASN A 250 2.09 0.24 27.13
C ASN A 250 0.61 -0.07 26.85
N SER A 251 0.26 -1.31 26.52
CA SER A 251 -1.14 -1.73 26.32
C SER A 251 -1.94 -1.86 27.62
N LEU A 252 -1.28 -1.89 28.77
CA LEU A 252 -1.89 -2.00 30.11
C LEU A 252 -1.93 -0.66 30.86
N SER A 253 -1.32 0.39 30.30
CA SER A 253 -1.25 1.75 30.85
C SER A 253 -2.44 2.60 30.38
#